data_AF-A0A7K1LB19-F1
#
_entry.id   AF-A0A7K1LB19-F1
#
_cell.length_a   1.000
_cell.length_b   1.000
_cell.length_c   1.000
_cell.angle_alpha   90.00
_cell.angle_beta   90.00
_cell.angle_gamma   90.00
#
_symmetry.space_group_name_H-M   'P 1'
#
loop_
_entity.id
_entity.type
_entity.pdbx_description
1 polymer ?
#
loop_
_entity_poly.entity_id
_entity_poly.type
_entity_poly.pdbx_seq_one_letter_code
_entity_poly.pdbx_strand_id
1 'polypeptide(L)' 'MAEFVGALDQGTTSTRFMVFDHGGGEVARHQLEHEQILPRAG' A
#
# COMPACT_ATOMS: atom_id res chain seq x y z
N MET A 1 -0.73 13.82 19.65
CA MET A 1 -0.31 12.70 18.77
C MET A 1 -1.22 12.71 17.55
N ALA A 2 -0.78 12.18 16.40
CA ALA A 2 -1.65 12.10 15.22
C ALA A 2 -2.81 11.13 15.47
N GLU A 3 -4.02 11.45 14.98
CA GLU A 3 -5.23 10.62 15.18
C GLU A 3 -5.23 9.31 14.38
N PHE A 4 -4.39 9.24 13.34
CA PHE A 4 -4.26 8.09 12.45
C PHE A 4 -2.80 7.85 12.08
N VAL A 5 -2.50 6.62 11.68
CA VAL A 5 -1.22 6.23 11.08
C VAL A 5 -1.47 5.82 9.63
N GLY A 6 -0.73 6.42 8.69
CA GLY A 6 -0.70 5.99 7.30
C GLY A 6 0.45 5.03 7.06
N ALA A 7 0.21 3.96 6.30
CA ALA A 7 1.26 3.05 5.83
C ALA A 7 1.25 2.96 4.30
N LEU A 8 2.41 3.21 3.70
CA LEU A 8 2.65 2.98 2.29
C LEU A 8 3.40 1.64 2.13
N ASP A 9 2.76 0.71 1.46
CA ASP A 9 3.29 -0.61 1.15
C ASP A 9 3.56 -0.69 -0.36
N GLN A 10 4.84 -0.64 -0.74
CA GLN A 10 5.29 -0.64 -2.13
C GLN A 10 5.72 -2.07 -2.49
N GLY A 11 4.76 -2.84 -2.98
CA GLY A 11 4.98 -4.20 -3.44
C GLY A 11 5.56 -4.27 -4.85
N THR A 12 5.98 -5.47 -5.23
CA THR A 12 6.51 -5.74 -6.56
C THR A 12 5.49 -5.56 -7.68
N THR A 13 4.20 -5.80 -7.43
CA THR A 13 3.13 -5.73 -8.44
C THR A 13 2.15 -4.58 -8.26
N SER A 14 2.12 -3.99 -7.07
CA SER A 14 1.18 -2.93 -6.73
C SER A 14 1.73 -2.04 -5.62
N THR A 15 1.15 -0.85 -5.49
CA THR A 15 1.33 0.01 -4.31
C THR A 15 0.01 0.07 -3.56
N ARG A 16 0.07 -0.10 -2.25
CA ARG A 16 -1.07 0.04 -1.36
C ARG A 16 -0.82 1.17 -0.36
N PHE A 17 -1.86 1.94 -0.08
CA PHE A 17 -1.90 2.85 1.06
C PHE A 17 -3.01 2.41 2.02
N MET A 18 -2.70 2.35 3.31
CA MET A 18 -3.61 1.96 4.39
C MET A 18 -3.61 3.03 5.47
N VAL A 19 -4.75 3.25 6.10
CA VAL A 19 -4.90 4.15 7.26
C VAL A 19 -5.34 3.31 8.46
N PHE A 20 -4.67 3.49 9.59
CA PHE A 20 -4.93 2.78 10.83
C PHE A 20 -5.39 3.72 11.93
N ASP A 21 -6.37 3.28 12.71
CA ASP A 21 -6.77 3.92 13.96
C ASP A 21 -5.82 3.56 15.12
N HIS A 22 -6.05 4.15 16.29
CA HIS A 22 -5.25 3.91 17.50
C HIS A 22 -5.38 2.49 18.09
N GLY A 23 -6.43 1.74 17.73
CA GLY A 23 -6.60 0.34 18.10
C GLY A 23 -5.84 -0.62 17.18
N GLY A 24 -5.21 -0.10 16.12
CA GLY A 24 -4.55 -0.89 15.08
C GLY A 24 -5.50 -1.40 14.00
N GLY A 25 -6.76 -0.93 13.98
CA GLY A 25 -7.74 -1.27 12.95
C GLY A 25 -7.45 -0.55 11.64
N GLU A 26 -7.48 -1.26 10.51
CA GLU A 26 -7.43 -0.66 9.17
C GLU A 26 -8.79 0.01 8.86
N VAL A 27 -8.82 1.34 8.76
CA VAL A 27 -10.04 2.12 8.54
C VAL A 27 -10.21 2.62 7.10
N ALA A 28 -9.13 2.60 6.30
CA ALA A 28 -9.20 2.88 4.88
C ALA A 28 -8.05 2.19 4.15
N ARG A 29 -8.30 1.82 2.88
CA ARG A 29 -7.28 1.30 1.98
C ARG A 29 -7.52 1.71 0.54
N HIS A 30 -6.44 1.85 -0.21
CA HIS A 30 -6.49 1.88 -1.67
C HIS A 30 -5.28 1.15 -2.24
N GLN A 31 -5.45 0.48 -3.37
CA GLN A 31 -4.38 -0.26 -4.04
C GLN A 31 -4.42 0.02 -5.53
N LEU A 32 -3.25 0.29 -6.09
CA LEU A 32 -3.05 0.49 -7.52
C LEU A 32 -1.98 -0.48 -8.00
N GLU A 33 -2.31 -1.27 -9.01
CA GLU A 33 -1.35 -2.14 -9.71
C GLU A 33 -0.43 -1.30 -10.59
N HIS A 34 0.80 -1.76 -10.75
CA HIS A 34 1.76 -1.14 -11.67
C HIS A 34 2.27 -2.17 -12.68
N GLU A 35 2.52 -1.69 -13.89
CA GLU A 35 2.96 -2.53 -15.01
C GLU A 35 4.27 -3.22 -14.68
N GLN A 36 4.31 -4.53 -14.90
CA GLN A 36 5.53 -5.31 -14.79
C GLN A 36 6.24 -5.32 -16.16
N ILE A 37 7.30 -4.52 -16.29
CA ILE A 37 8.05 -4.41 -17.54
C ILE A 37 9.03 -5.58 -17.64
N LEU A 38 8.75 -6.53 -18.54
CA LEU A 38 9.52 -7.75 -18.76
C LEU A 38 10.10 -7.77 -20.20
N PRO A 39 11.17 -6.99 -20.49
CA PRO A 39 11.65 -6.78 -21.85
C PRO A 39 12.34 -8.01 -22.46
N ARG A 40 12.75 -8.95 -21.61
CA ARG A 40 13.43 -10.20 -21.99
C ARG A 40 12.97 -11.29 -21.02
N ALA A 41 13.08 -12.55 -21.44
CA ALA A 41 13.02 -13.65 -20.50
C ALA A 41 14.02 -13.40 -19.37
N GLY A 42 13.54 -13.49 -18.14
CA GLY A 42 14.37 -13.54 -16.94
C GLY A 42 14.93 -14.94 -16.76
#